data_AF-A0A2H9SPX1-F1
#
_entry.id   AF-A0A2H9SPX1-F1
#
_cell.length_a   1.000
_cell.length_b   1.000
_cell.length_c   1.000
_cell.angle_alpha   90.00
_cell.angle_beta   90.00
_cell.angle_gamma   90.00
#
_symmetry.space_group_name_H-M   'P 1'
#
loop_
_entity.id
_entity.type
_entity.pdbx_description
1 polymer ?
#
loop_
_entity_poly.entity_id
_entity_poly.type
_entity_poly.pdbx_seq_one_letter_code
_entity_poly.pdbx_strand_id
1 'polypeptide(L)'
;MRSYYAHLEQTKPSPAKSIPSKPIFRSSAIFPVVQAPGISSRILFLGYWILKRNIKEIACVVTLRSIEGEILARSTMEIKEPKTYRVELRDQLQLANRAPDEEFMGSIEMEFFSTQNLVFTFPALDINYYGTHFSAIVHTAQRIYNDFDDLRNNSQTSVPESGFNIYATQDQEPFFTLINGANSCENSQLKMEFFNKDGETLTHTLELGTLKPYQTTFCFPARFCALESFLKGDVGTAKITFNISWAFPRLVAGNWNRRLPAISITHTYYDCEKATSKSDYWFSRSPEWHAASLMIPATFANDHFTNVYFYPIYSPSHFSIGMELYDEAGRLLGAKNPVMEIESPSSMLKQVSLNELCQELLITDHSNLAIRLVAYEIPGKPLPARIKIGLDLGGKEKLLPCNICVNLQPFNPAFEGKTSTFRWLPFLADQPHPTVWIMNSSPEISYQKEALLTITFFHEQDDDTIVRSIKLAPNGFILYDLQDNELKAFFANQAGWLTVQSTNPYTTTYYFTESNSGVIGGDHGF
;
A
#
# COMPACT_ATOMS: atom_id res chain seq x y z
N MET A 1 -7.13 -15.33 3.90
CA MET A 1 -5.72 -15.12 4.29
C MET A 1 -4.94 -16.42 4.21
N ARG A 2 -3.73 -16.36 3.62
CA ARG A 2 -2.69 -17.40 3.65
C ARG A 2 -1.65 -17.11 4.73
N SER A 3 -0.90 -18.10 5.22
CA SER A 3 0.18 -17.85 6.20
C SER A 3 1.31 -16.98 5.62
N TYR A 4 2.07 -16.29 6.49
CA TYR A 4 3.19 -15.45 6.05
C TYR A 4 4.33 -16.29 5.45
N TYR A 5 4.64 -17.46 6.02
CA TYR A 5 5.64 -18.37 5.46
C TYR A 5 5.26 -18.87 4.06
N ALA A 6 3.99 -19.21 3.82
CA ALA A 6 3.51 -19.59 2.49
C ALA A 6 3.63 -18.43 1.48
N HIS A 7 3.47 -17.18 1.95
CA HIS A 7 3.76 -16.00 1.13
C HIS A 7 5.24 -15.93 0.74
N LEU A 8 6.15 -16.12 1.70
CA LEU A 8 7.59 -16.11 1.45
C LEU A 8 8.05 -17.24 0.51
N GLU A 9 7.46 -18.43 0.61
CA GLU A 9 7.81 -19.57 -0.25
C GLU A 9 7.57 -19.29 -1.74
N GLN A 10 6.52 -18.55 -2.09
CA GLN A 10 6.27 -18.14 -3.49
C GLN A 10 7.35 -17.21 -4.06
N THR A 11 8.12 -16.54 -3.19
CA THR A 11 9.22 -15.66 -3.59
C THR A 11 10.57 -16.37 -3.70
N LYS A 12 10.63 -17.67 -3.33
CA LYS A 12 11.84 -18.48 -3.40
C LYS A 12 11.96 -19.20 -4.75
N PRO A 13 13.17 -19.36 -5.29
CA PRO A 13 13.41 -20.29 -6.40
C PRO A 13 13.00 -21.71 -5.98
N SER A 14 12.21 -22.39 -6.80
CA SER A 14 11.84 -23.78 -6.54
C SER A 14 13.08 -24.67 -6.53
N PRO A 15 13.22 -25.60 -5.56
CA PRO A 15 14.35 -26.53 -5.55
C PRO A 15 14.36 -27.42 -6.80
N ALA A 16 15.54 -27.81 -7.27
CA ALA A 16 15.74 -28.52 -8.55
C ALA A 16 14.99 -29.88 -8.70
N LYS A 17 14.36 -30.38 -7.64
CA LYS A 17 13.61 -31.66 -7.61
C LYS A 17 12.10 -31.51 -7.34
N SER A 18 11.56 -30.29 -7.25
CA SER A 18 10.12 -30.09 -7.08
C SER A 18 9.39 -30.07 -8.42
N ILE A 19 8.15 -30.56 -8.43
CA ILE A 19 7.22 -30.33 -9.53
C ILE A 19 7.07 -28.81 -9.72
N PRO A 20 7.27 -28.26 -10.93
CA PRO A 20 7.10 -26.84 -11.19
C PRO A 20 5.70 -26.36 -10.79
N SER A 21 5.60 -25.13 -10.29
CA SER A 21 4.30 -24.52 -10.02
C SER A 21 3.49 -24.37 -11.30
N LYS A 22 2.16 -24.43 -11.16
CA LYS A 22 1.24 -24.17 -12.26
C LYS A 22 1.55 -22.77 -12.83
N PRO A 23 1.78 -22.64 -14.15
CA PRO A 23 2.06 -21.35 -14.75
C PRO A 23 0.84 -20.44 -14.66
N ILE A 24 1.09 -19.14 -14.57
CA ILE A 24 0.07 -18.10 -14.51
C ILE A 24 0.01 -17.40 -15.86
N PHE A 25 -1.11 -17.54 -16.57
CA PHE A 25 -1.34 -16.90 -17.87
C PHE A 25 -2.35 -15.74 -17.82
N ARG A 26 -3.02 -15.57 -16.67
CA ARG A 26 -3.91 -14.44 -16.38
C ARG A 26 -3.49 -13.76 -15.09
N SER A 27 -3.37 -12.45 -15.10
CA SER A 27 -3.23 -11.61 -13.91
C SER A 27 -4.38 -10.60 -13.91
N SER A 28 -4.94 -10.26 -12.75
CA SER A 28 -6.03 -9.28 -12.72
C SER A 28 -6.06 -8.44 -11.47
N ALA A 29 -6.67 -7.27 -11.59
CA ALA A 29 -6.98 -6.35 -10.52
C ALA A 29 -8.35 -5.72 -10.79
N ILE A 30 -9.12 -5.47 -9.74
CA ILE A 30 -10.37 -4.74 -9.85
C ILE A 30 -10.39 -3.63 -8.80
N PHE A 31 -10.67 -2.42 -9.25
CA PHE A 31 -10.64 -1.22 -8.42
C PHE A 31 -12.01 -0.55 -8.39
N PRO A 32 -12.45 -0.06 -7.22
CA PRO A 32 -13.51 0.93 -7.19
C PRO A 32 -13.02 2.18 -7.92
N VAL A 33 -13.93 2.86 -8.60
CA VAL A 33 -13.63 4.12 -9.30
C VAL A 33 -14.71 5.15 -9.02
N VAL A 34 -14.30 6.41 -9.01
CA VAL A 34 -15.12 7.57 -8.68
C VAL A 34 -14.90 8.67 -9.72
N GLN A 35 -16.00 9.19 -10.26
CA GLN A 35 -16.09 10.48 -10.93
C GLN A 35 -17.06 11.33 -10.12
N ALA A 36 -16.62 12.49 -9.63
CA ALA A 36 -17.45 13.44 -8.88
C ALA A 36 -16.94 14.87 -9.15
N PRO A 37 -17.66 15.93 -8.73
CA PRO A 37 -17.18 17.29 -8.91
C PRO A 37 -15.78 17.49 -8.31
N GLY A 38 -14.80 17.77 -9.16
CA GLY A 38 -13.39 17.96 -8.77
C GLY A 38 -12.60 16.68 -8.47
N ILE A 39 -13.18 15.49 -8.68
CA ILE A 39 -12.55 14.18 -8.41
C ILE A 39 -12.68 13.28 -9.65
N SER A 40 -11.57 12.68 -10.07
CA SER A 40 -11.55 11.61 -11.07
C SER A 40 -10.65 10.46 -10.63
N SER A 41 -10.69 9.38 -11.39
CA SER A 41 -9.93 8.15 -11.13
C SER A 41 -9.15 7.73 -12.37
N ARG A 42 -7.95 7.21 -12.15
CA ARG A 42 -7.13 6.57 -13.19
C ARG A 42 -6.34 5.41 -12.64
N ILE A 43 -6.02 4.45 -13.51
CA ILE A 43 -5.12 3.33 -13.18
C ILE A 43 -3.78 3.57 -13.87
N LEU A 44 -2.70 3.46 -13.11
CA LEU A 44 -1.32 3.66 -13.56
C LEU A 44 -0.54 2.35 -13.41
N PHE A 45 0.32 2.03 -14.38
CA PHE A 45 1.23 0.89 -14.29
C PHE A 45 2.43 0.99 -15.24
N LEU A 46 3.52 0.33 -14.89
CA LEU A 46 4.67 0.11 -15.76
C LEU A 46 4.50 -1.18 -16.57
N GLY A 47 4.98 -1.21 -17.82
CA GLY A 47 5.19 -2.43 -18.61
C GLY A 47 6.26 -3.38 -18.05
N TYR A 48 6.29 -3.64 -16.73
CA TYR A 48 7.41 -4.27 -16.02
C TYR A 48 7.67 -5.72 -16.41
N TRP A 49 6.68 -6.42 -16.97
CA TRP A 49 6.87 -7.78 -17.46
C TRP A 49 7.88 -7.87 -18.60
N ILE A 50 7.92 -6.84 -19.46
CA ILE A 50 8.89 -6.76 -20.56
C ILE A 50 10.31 -6.74 -19.97
N LEU A 51 10.52 -5.92 -18.93
CA LEU A 51 11.82 -5.79 -18.22
C LEU A 51 12.19 -7.03 -17.42
N LYS A 52 11.28 -7.51 -16.55
CA LYS A 52 11.58 -8.52 -15.52
C LYS A 52 11.52 -9.95 -16.05
N ARG A 53 10.74 -10.18 -17.11
CA ARG A 53 10.42 -11.53 -17.60
C ARG A 53 10.74 -11.72 -19.08
N ASN A 54 11.15 -10.66 -19.80
CA ASN A 54 11.41 -10.71 -21.24
C ASN A 54 10.20 -11.25 -22.04
N ILE A 55 8.99 -10.96 -21.56
CA ILE A 55 7.75 -11.26 -22.28
C ILE A 55 7.62 -10.21 -23.37
N LYS A 56 7.37 -10.61 -24.61
CA LYS A 56 7.35 -9.68 -25.76
C LYS A 56 6.03 -8.92 -25.89
N GLU A 57 4.95 -9.52 -25.41
CA GLU A 57 3.60 -9.01 -25.60
C GLU A 57 2.68 -9.57 -24.51
N ILE A 58 1.84 -8.68 -23.99
CA ILE A 58 0.75 -9.01 -23.06
C ILE A 58 -0.49 -8.30 -23.56
N ALA A 59 -1.59 -9.03 -23.70
CA ALA A 59 -2.89 -8.45 -23.99
C ALA A 59 -3.52 -7.98 -22.68
N CYS A 60 -4.04 -6.75 -22.64
CA CYS A 60 -4.77 -6.20 -21.52
C CYS A 60 -6.22 -5.93 -21.92
N VAL A 61 -7.17 -6.38 -21.10
CA VAL A 61 -8.59 -6.07 -21.22
C VAL A 61 -8.98 -5.15 -20.07
N VAL A 62 -9.60 -4.03 -20.40
CA VAL A 62 -10.15 -3.07 -19.44
C VAL A 62 -11.67 -3.18 -19.49
N THR A 63 -12.30 -3.46 -18.34
CA THR A 63 -13.77 -3.55 -18.23
C THR A 63 -14.29 -2.54 -17.22
N LEU A 64 -15.09 -1.58 -17.67
CA LEU A 64 -15.83 -0.65 -16.81
C LEU A 64 -17.18 -1.26 -16.42
N ARG A 65 -17.51 -1.22 -15.13
CA ARG A 65 -18.77 -1.74 -14.58
C ARG A 65 -19.53 -0.69 -13.76
N SER A 66 -20.86 -0.74 -13.82
CA SER A 66 -21.72 0.05 -12.94
C SER A 66 -21.55 -0.37 -11.48
N ILE A 67 -22.14 0.39 -10.55
CA ILE A 67 -22.15 0.04 -9.12
C ILE A 67 -22.87 -1.31 -8.87
N GLU A 68 -23.84 -1.69 -9.70
CA GLU A 68 -24.53 -2.99 -9.65
C GLU A 68 -23.73 -4.16 -10.25
N GLY A 69 -22.57 -3.89 -10.87
CA GLY A 69 -21.69 -4.89 -11.50
C GLY A 69 -21.94 -5.12 -13.00
N GLU A 70 -22.83 -4.35 -13.62
CA GLU A 70 -23.15 -4.47 -15.05
C GLU A 70 -22.02 -3.92 -15.93
N ILE A 71 -21.73 -4.58 -17.05
CA ILE A 71 -20.69 -4.12 -17.99
C ILE A 71 -21.20 -2.90 -18.74
N LEU A 72 -20.49 -1.78 -18.62
CA LEU A 72 -20.82 -0.55 -19.34
C LEU A 72 -19.93 -0.34 -20.56
N ALA A 73 -18.64 -0.65 -20.44
CA ALA A 73 -17.69 -0.58 -21.54
C ALA A 73 -16.61 -1.65 -21.41
N ARG A 74 -16.02 -2.01 -22.55
CA ARG A 74 -14.83 -2.86 -22.60
C ARG A 74 -13.90 -2.39 -23.71
N SER A 75 -12.63 -2.28 -23.39
CA SER A 75 -11.56 -1.96 -24.33
C SER A 75 -10.37 -2.91 -24.15
N THR A 76 -9.46 -2.90 -25.13
CA THR A 76 -8.27 -3.74 -25.13
C THR A 76 -7.04 -2.95 -25.53
N MET A 77 -5.90 -3.27 -24.94
CA MET A 77 -4.61 -2.68 -25.29
C MET A 77 -3.50 -3.73 -25.23
N GLU A 78 -2.40 -3.49 -25.94
CA GLU A 78 -1.24 -4.37 -25.95
C GLU A 78 -0.08 -3.72 -25.20
N ILE A 79 0.60 -4.51 -24.36
CA ILE A 79 1.80 -4.10 -23.63
C ILE A 79 3.00 -4.74 -24.32
N LYS A 80 3.74 -3.93 -25.08
CA LYS A 80 4.91 -4.36 -25.87
C LYS A 80 6.20 -3.63 -25.46
N GLU A 81 6.03 -2.48 -24.82
CA GLU A 81 7.11 -1.59 -24.43
C GLU A 81 7.16 -1.45 -22.90
N PRO A 82 8.35 -1.30 -22.29
CA PRO A 82 8.51 -1.10 -20.87
C PRO A 82 8.23 0.35 -20.45
N LYS A 83 7.12 0.94 -20.88
CA LYS A 83 6.76 2.33 -20.60
C LYS A 83 5.66 2.49 -19.56
N THR A 84 5.32 3.73 -19.24
CA THR A 84 4.18 4.06 -18.37
C THR A 84 2.87 3.92 -19.15
N TYR A 85 1.91 3.23 -18.55
CA TYR A 85 0.57 3.10 -19.09
C TYR A 85 -0.44 3.71 -18.13
N ARG A 86 -1.48 4.32 -18.71
CA ARG A 86 -2.55 5.03 -18.00
C ARG A 86 -3.91 4.65 -18.59
N VAL A 87 -4.87 4.37 -17.71
CA VAL A 87 -6.28 4.17 -18.05
C VAL A 87 -7.11 5.17 -17.26
N GLU A 88 -7.67 6.15 -17.95
CA GLU A 88 -8.52 7.20 -17.36
C GLU A 88 -9.99 6.74 -17.28
N LEU A 89 -10.65 6.98 -16.14
CA LEU A 89 -12.08 6.71 -15.99
C LEU A 89 -12.91 7.51 -16.99
N ARG A 90 -12.55 8.77 -17.24
CA ARG A 90 -13.23 9.67 -18.18
C ARG A 90 -13.30 9.08 -19.58
N ASP A 91 -12.20 8.49 -20.05
CA ASP A 91 -12.14 7.82 -21.36
C ASP A 91 -13.03 6.57 -21.37
N GLN A 92 -13.07 5.81 -20.27
CA GLN A 92 -13.96 4.65 -20.16
C GLN A 92 -15.45 5.04 -20.10
N LEU A 93 -15.80 6.18 -19.48
CA LEU A 93 -17.16 6.73 -19.50
C LEU A 93 -17.57 7.15 -20.91
N GLN A 94 -16.69 7.84 -21.65
CA GLN A 94 -16.93 8.17 -23.05
C GLN A 94 -17.18 6.92 -23.90
N LEU A 95 -16.36 5.87 -23.72
CA LEU A 95 -16.55 4.58 -24.39
C LEU A 95 -17.90 3.92 -24.03
N ALA A 96 -18.44 4.18 -22.84
CA ALA A 96 -19.78 3.76 -22.41
C ALA A 96 -20.92 4.65 -22.95
N ASN A 97 -20.63 5.61 -23.85
CA ASN A 97 -21.56 6.66 -24.30
C ASN A 97 -22.12 7.52 -23.14
N ARG A 98 -21.31 7.74 -22.11
CA ARG A 98 -21.61 8.61 -20.97
C ARG A 98 -20.82 9.90 -21.05
N ALA A 99 -21.28 10.94 -20.35
CA ALA A 99 -20.51 12.18 -20.29
C ALA A 99 -19.22 11.96 -19.47
N PRO A 100 -18.07 12.53 -19.87
CA PRO A 100 -16.79 12.31 -19.17
C PRO A 100 -16.81 12.81 -17.73
N ASP A 101 -17.59 13.85 -17.46
CA ASP A 101 -17.75 14.47 -16.15
C ASP A 101 -19.04 14.02 -15.44
N GLU A 102 -19.72 12.99 -15.96
CA GLU A 102 -20.89 12.39 -15.31
C GLU A 102 -20.49 11.84 -13.94
N GLU A 103 -21.24 12.18 -12.89
CA GLU A 103 -21.02 11.58 -11.57
C GLU A 103 -21.18 10.06 -11.65
N PHE A 104 -20.16 9.34 -11.19
CA PHE A 104 -20.07 7.91 -11.37
C PHE A 104 -19.39 7.25 -10.18
N MET A 105 -19.96 6.14 -9.73
CA MET A 105 -19.32 5.18 -8.86
C MET A 105 -19.51 3.79 -9.47
N GLY A 106 -18.46 2.99 -9.44
CA GLY A 106 -18.47 1.66 -10.04
C GLY A 106 -17.11 1.00 -9.88
N SER A 107 -16.74 0.16 -10.84
CA SER A 107 -15.41 -0.46 -10.84
C SER A 107 -14.79 -0.56 -12.23
N ILE A 108 -13.45 -0.56 -12.27
CA ILE A 108 -12.66 -0.94 -13.43
C ILE A 108 -11.89 -2.21 -13.11
N GLU A 109 -12.06 -3.24 -13.95
CA GLU A 109 -11.27 -4.46 -13.93
C GLU A 109 -10.20 -4.41 -15.03
N MET A 110 -8.96 -4.68 -14.65
CA MET A 110 -7.80 -4.83 -15.53
C MET A 110 -7.40 -6.30 -15.57
N GLU A 111 -7.43 -6.91 -16.75
CA GLU A 111 -7.04 -8.31 -16.95
C GLU A 111 -5.87 -8.39 -17.94
N PHE A 112 -4.79 -9.07 -17.55
CA PHE A 112 -3.59 -9.25 -18.36
C PHE A 112 -3.47 -10.71 -18.76
N PHE A 113 -3.32 -10.96 -20.05
CA PHE A 113 -3.21 -12.29 -20.65
C PHE A 113 -1.87 -12.42 -21.38
N SER A 114 -1.18 -13.53 -21.14
CA SER A 114 0.07 -13.84 -21.84
C SER A 114 0.15 -15.32 -22.20
N THR A 115 0.81 -15.60 -23.32
CA THR A 115 1.22 -16.96 -23.70
C THR A 115 2.44 -17.44 -22.90
N GLN A 116 3.08 -16.54 -22.15
CA GLN A 116 4.21 -16.83 -21.26
C GLN A 116 3.78 -16.68 -19.79
N ASN A 117 4.55 -17.30 -18.88
CA ASN A 117 4.22 -17.30 -17.46
C ASN A 117 4.44 -15.92 -16.80
N LEU A 118 3.34 -15.27 -16.41
CA LEU A 118 3.30 -13.99 -15.68
C LEU A 118 3.78 -14.10 -14.23
N VAL A 119 3.92 -15.32 -13.70
CA VAL A 119 4.31 -15.68 -12.31
C VAL A 119 3.30 -15.31 -11.24
N PHE A 120 2.74 -14.10 -11.31
CA PHE A 120 1.86 -13.55 -10.28
C PHE A 120 0.46 -13.32 -10.83
N THR A 121 -0.55 -13.76 -10.07
CA THR A 121 -1.97 -13.49 -10.34
C THR A 121 -2.38 -12.06 -9.98
N PHE A 122 -1.53 -11.37 -9.21
CA PHE A 122 -1.64 -9.97 -8.82
C PHE A 122 -0.69 -9.12 -9.68
N PRO A 123 -1.21 -8.24 -10.55
CA PRO A 123 -0.38 -7.29 -11.28
C PRO A 123 -0.01 -6.11 -10.37
N ALA A 124 1.13 -5.48 -10.63
CA ALA A 124 1.54 -4.24 -9.97
C ALA A 124 0.92 -3.03 -10.69
N LEU A 125 -0.25 -2.59 -10.20
CA LEU A 125 -0.99 -1.44 -10.70
C LEU A 125 -1.34 -0.53 -9.52
N ASP A 126 -1.52 0.75 -9.79
CA ASP A 126 -1.99 1.71 -8.80
C ASP A 126 -3.30 2.34 -9.25
N ILE A 127 -4.28 2.41 -8.34
CA ILE A 127 -5.45 3.28 -8.51
C ILE A 127 -5.09 4.65 -7.95
N ASN A 128 -5.30 5.69 -8.74
CA ASN A 128 -5.09 7.07 -8.34
C ASN A 128 -6.40 7.84 -8.43
N TYR A 129 -6.89 8.31 -7.28
CA TYR A 129 -7.94 9.32 -7.21
C TYR A 129 -7.28 10.69 -7.17
N TYR A 130 -7.69 11.57 -8.08
CA TYR A 130 -7.02 12.84 -8.26
C TYR A 130 -8.00 13.97 -8.60
N GLY A 131 -7.55 15.18 -8.35
CA GLY A 131 -8.26 16.41 -8.63
C GLY A 131 -7.34 17.62 -8.46
N THR A 132 -7.87 18.83 -8.66
CA THR A 132 -7.07 20.06 -8.56
C THR A 132 -6.42 20.26 -7.20
N HIS A 133 -6.99 19.67 -6.14
CA HIS A 133 -6.59 19.88 -4.75
C HIS A 133 -5.95 18.65 -4.09
N PHE A 134 -5.82 17.53 -4.79
CA PHE A 134 -5.28 16.30 -4.21
C PHE A 134 -4.88 15.28 -5.27
N SER A 135 -4.00 14.37 -4.88
CA SER A 135 -3.77 13.11 -5.56
C SER A 135 -3.49 12.07 -4.49
N ALA A 136 -4.31 11.03 -4.45
CA ALA A 136 -4.17 9.93 -3.53
C ALA A 136 -4.13 8.62 -4.31
N ILE A 137 -3.29 7.71 -3.86
CA ILE A 137 -2.87 6.58 -4.66
C ILE A 137 -2.66 5.38 -3.76
N VAL A 138 -3.02 4.21 -4.25
CA VAL A 138 -2.71 2.95 -3.59
C VAL A 138 -2.54 1.85 -4.62
N HIS A 139 -1.57 0.99 -4.36
CA HIS A 139 -1.34 -0.19 -5.17
C HIS A 139 -2.45 -1.24 -5.04
N THR A 140 -2.45 -2.18 -5.99
CA THR A 140 -3.49 -3.18 -6.21
C THR A 140 -4.14 -3.70 -4.91
N ALA A 141 -5.47 -3.54 -4.84
CA ALA A 141 -6.29 -3.87 -3.68
C ALA A 141 -7.06 -5.20 -3.87
N GLN A 142 -8.10 -5.27 -4.72
CA GLN A 142 -8.88 -6.49 -4.97
C GLN A 142 -8.59 -7.14 -6.33
N ARG A 143 -8.96 -8.41 -6.49
CA ARG A 143 -8.98 -9.10 -7.80
C ARG A 143 -9.96 -10.28 -7.82
N ILE A 144 -10.25 -10.77 -9.02
CA ILE A 144 -11.03 -11.99 -9.25
C ILE A 144 -10.09 -13.19 -9.27
N TYR A 145 -10.51 -14.30 -8.67
CA TYR A 145 -9.74 -15.54 -8.72
C TYR A 145 -9.70 -16.09 -10.14
N ASN A 146 -8.53 -16.57 -10.56
CA ASN A 146 -8.35 -17.15 -11.89
C ASN A 146 -9.04 -18.52 -12.03
N ASP A 147 -9.00 -19.32 -10.96
CA ASP A 147 -9.54 -20.67 -10.91
C ASP A 147 -9.68 -21.18 -9.46
N PHE A 148 -10.12 -22.43 -9.30
CA PHE A 148 -10.30 -23.07 -7.99
C PHE A 148 -8.99 -23.29 -7.20
N ASP A 149 -7.85 -23.49 -7.87
CA ASP A 149 -6.57 -23.65 -7.17
C ASP A 149 -6.15 -22.31 -6.58
N ASP A 150 -6.33 -21.23 -7.33
CA ASP A 150 -6.06 -19.86 -6.90
C ASP A 150 -6.96 -19.45 -5.72
N LEU A 151 -8.26 -19.75 -5.79
CA LEU A 151 -9.18 -19.57 -4.68
C LEU A 151 -8.72 -20.35 -3.44
N ARG A 152 -8.44 -21.66 -3.58
CA ARG A 152 -8.03 -22.55 -2.48
C ARG A 152 -6.74 -22.07 -1.80
N ASN A 153 -5.77 -21.59 -2.59
CA ASN A 153 -4.47 -21.17 -2.09
C ASN A 153 -4.51 -19.84 -1.31
N ASN A 154 -5.51 -18.99 -1.56
CA ASN A 154 -5.62 -17.66 -0.94
C ASN A 154 -6.73 -17.54 0.11
N SER A 155 -7.66 -18.50 0.14
CA SER A 155 -8.81 -18.54 1.08
C SER A 155 -8.64 -19.59 2.19
N GLN A 156 -7.42 -19.75 2.74
CA GLN A 156 -7.16 -20.74 3.80
C GLN A 156 -7.84 -20.40 5.12
N THR A 157 -7.85 -19.13 5.50
CA THR A 157 -8.51 -18.63 6.72
C THR A 157 -9.27 -17.36 6.42
N SER A 158 -10.53 -17.28 6.87
CA SER A 158 -11.32 -16.05 6.82
C SER A 158 -10.97 -15.18 8.03
N VAL A 159 -10.66 -13.91 7.77
CA VAL A 159 -10.31 -12.93 8.80
C VAL A 159 -10.87 -11.56 8.42
N PRO A 160 -11.17 -10.69 9.40
CA PRO A 160 -11.54 -9.31 9.14
C PRO A 160 -10.44 -8.55 8.37
N GLU A 161 -10.86 -7.55 7.61
CA GLU A 161 -9.99 -6.56 6.98
C GLU A 161 -9.87 -5.32 7.89
N SER A 162 -8.66 -4.80 8.07
CA SER A 162 -8.32 -3.74 9.04
C SER A 162 -7.04 -3.01 8.61
N GLY A 163 -6.38 -2.30 9.53
CA GLY A 163 -5.08 -1.68 9.30
C GLY A 163 -5.13 -0.36 8.52
N PHE A 164 -6.11 0.50 8.81
CA PHE A 164 -6.21 1.82 8.19
C PHE A 164 -6.78 2.83 9.18
N ASN A 165 -6.41 4.10 8.98
CA ASN A 165 -6.86 5.19 9.83
C ASN A 165 -8.23 5.72 9.39
N ILE A 166 -9.09 6.01 10.37
CA ILE A 166 -10.38 6.66 10.16
C ILE A 166 -10.44 8.00 10.90
N TYR A 167 -11.03 8.98 10.23
CA TYR A 167 -11.32 10.30 10.77
C TYR A 167 -12.80 10.58 10.58
N ALA A 168 -13.48 11.02 11.63
CA ALA A 168 -14.88 11.42 11.57
C ALA A 168 -15.03 12.79 12.25
N THR A 169 -15.20 13.82 11.44
CA THR A 169 -15.40 15.21 11.85
C THR A 169 -16.51 15.81 11.00
N GLN A 170 -16.88 17.07 11.24
CA GLN A 170 -17.78 17.80 10.35
C GLN A 170 -17.33 17.78 8.88
N ASP A 171 -16.01 17.83 8.64
CA ASP A 171 -15.41 17.92 7.31
C ASP A 171 -14.92 16.58 6.76
N GLN A 172 -14.78 15.54 7.57
CA GLN A 172 -14.21 14.25 7.17
C GLN A 172 -15.15 13.10 7.49
N GLU A 173 -15.33 12.19 6.54
CA GLU A 173 -16.00 10.91 6.77
C GLU A 173 -15.15 9.73 6.30
N PRO A 174 -15.04 8.65 7.07
CA PRO A 174 -14.32 7.47 6.63
C PRO A 174 -15.17 6.70 5.62
N PHE A 175 -14.50 5.97 4.74
CA PHE A 175 -15.16 5.06 3.81
C PHE A 175 -14.31 3.82 3.55
N PHE A 176 -14.97 2.78 3.07
CA PHE A 176 -14.31 1.64 2.44
C PHE A 176 -15.21 1.06 1.36
N THR A 177 -14.61 0.31 0.45
CA THR A 177 -15.30 -0.29 -0.68
C THR A 177 -15.22 -1.79 -0.64
N LEU A 178 -16.26 -2.48 -1.07
CA LEU A 178 -16.19 -3.91 -1.37
C LEU A 178 -16.62 -4.14 -2.82
N ILE A 179 -15.92 -5.03 -3.51
CA ILE A 179 -16.35 -5.52 -4.82
C ILE A 179 -16.56 -7.02 -4.70
N ASN A 180 -17.77 -7.47 -5.00
CA ASN A 180 -18.08 -8.90 -5.06
C ASN A 180 -17.46 -9.52 -6.32
N GLY A 181 -17.19 -10.82 -6.32
CA GLY A 181 -16.63 -11.50 -7.50
C GLY A 181 -17.68 -12.02 -8.46
N ALA A 182 -17.32 -13.04 -9.24
CA ALA A 182 -18.09 -13.51 -10.39
C ALA A 182 -19.44 -14.17 -10.06
N ASN A 183 -19.67 -14.54 -8.80
CA ASN A 183 -20.89 -15.19 -8.34
C ASN A 183 -21.67 -14.28 -7.38
N SER A 184 -22.99 -14.46 -7.30
CA SER A 184 -23.76 -13.79 -6.25
C SER A 184 -23.31 -14.26 -4.85
N CYS A 185 -23.49 -13.39 -3.87
CA CYS A 185 -23.29 -13.70 -2.47
C CYS A 185 -24.59 -13.39 -1.70
N GLU A 186 -25.32 -14.43 -1.35
CA GLU A 186 -26.59 -14.33 -0.63
C GLU A 186 -26.38 -14.02 0.86
N ASN A 187 -27.33 -13.32 1.47
CA ASN A 187 -27.32 -12.98 2.91
C ASN A 187 -26.00 -12.35 3.36
N SER A 188 -25.43 -11.46 2.55
CA SER A 188 -24.20 -10.77 2.88
C SER A 188 -24.45 -9.78 4.02
N GLN A 189 -23.55 -9.82 4.99
CA GLN A 189 -23.55 -8.96 6.17
C GLN A 189 -22.21 -8.26 6.26
N LEU A 190 -22.25 -7.03 6.75
CA LEU A 190 -21.10 -6.19 6.98
C LEU A 190 -21.05 -5.82 8.46
N LYS A 191 -20.20 -6.51 9.21
CA LYS A 191 -19.92 -6.17 10.61
C LYS A 191 -18.70 -5.26 10.67
N MET A 192 -18.85 -4.13 11.33
CA MET A 192 -17.83 -3.12 11.54
C MET A 192 -17.56 -2.97 13.03
N GLU A 193 -16.29 -3.00 13.41
CA GLU A 193 -15.81 -2.72 14.76
C GLU A 193 -14.83 -1.55 14.68
N PHE A 194 -15.12 -0.45 15.36
CA PHE A 194 -14.34 0.77 15.38
C PHE A 194 -13.64 0.92 16.72
N PHE A 195 -12.39 1.39 16.68
CA PHE A 195 -11.53 1.56 17.85
C PHE A 195 -11.03 3.00 17.89
N ASN A 196 -11.08 3.63 19.07
CA ASN A 196 -10.56 4.98 19.28
C ASN A 196 -9.28 4.96 20.13
N LYS A 197 -8.69 6.15 20.36
CA LYS A 197 -7.47 6.30 21.16
C LYS A 197 -7.64 5.90 22.64
N ASP A 198 -8.87 5.94 23.16
CA ASP A 198 -9.18 5.64 24.56
C ASP A 198 -9.34 4.12 24.79
N GLY A 199 -9.20 3.31 23.74
CA GLY A 199 -9.37 1.85 23.79
C GLY A 199 -10.84 1.40 23.82
N GLU A 200 -11.77 2.32 23.55
CA GLU A 200 -13.21 2.02 23.44
C GLU A 200 -13.50 1.36 22.09
N THR A 201 -14.56 0.55 22.04
CA THR A 201 -15.00 -0.15 20.83
C THR A 201 -16.45 0.18 20.51
N LEU A 202 -16.73 0.60 19.28
CA LEU A 202 -18.08 0.75 18.73
C LEU A 202 -18.33 -0.33 17.68
N THR A 203 -19.43 -1.06 17.78
CA THR A 203 -19.80 -2.11 16.81
C THR A 203 -21.08 -1.76 16.07
N HIS A 204 -21.12 -2.04 14.77
CA HIS A 204 -22.31 -1.91 13.95
C HIS A 204 -22.38 -3.03 12.92
N THR A 205 -23.59 -3.50 12.60
CA THR A 205 -23.81 -4.51 11.56
C THR A 205 -24.82 -3.96 10.57
N LEU A 206 -24.47 -4.04 9.29
CA LEU A 206 -25.33 -3.68 8.17
C LEU A 206 -25.68 -4.94 7.36
N GLU A 207 -26.96 -5.16 7.13
CA GLU A 207 -27.43 -6.21 6.22
C GLU A 207 -27.33 -5.69 4.77
N LEU A 208 -26.54 -6.35 3.94
CA LEU A 208 -26.39 -6.00 2.51
C LEU A 208 -27.34 -6.81 1.62
N GLY A 209 -27.92 -7.91 2.14
CA GLY A 209 -28.77 -8.80 1.36
C GLY A 209 -27.97 -9.56 0.30
N THR A 210 -28.51 -9.68 -0.91
CA THR A 210 -27.83 -10.35 -2.02
C THR A 210 -26.90 -9.40 -2.74
N LEU A 211 -25.59 -9.69 -2.72
CA LEU A 211 -24.62 -9.02 -3.59
C LEU A 211 -24.63 -9.68 -4.97
N LYS A 212 -24.88 -8.89 -6.02
CA LYS A 212 -24.82 -9.35 -7.41
C LYS A 212 -23.37 -9.63 -7.84
N PRO A 213 -23.15 -10.44 -8.88
CA PRO A 213 -21.83 -10.58 -9.50
C PRO A 213 -21.21 -9.22 -9.81
N TYR A 214 -19.95 -9.01 -9.41
CA TYR A 214 -19.19 -7.77 -9.65
C TYR A 214 -19.78 -6.49 -9.03
N GLN A 215 -20.80 -6.60 -8.17
CA GLN A 215 -21.38 -5.44 -7.50
C GLN A 215 -20.33 -4.74 -6.64
N THR A 216 -20.30 -3.41 -6.75
CA THR A 216 -19.44 -2.53 -5.95
C THR A 216 -20.30 -1.87 -4.87
N THR A 217 -19.82 -1.88 -3.63
CA THR A 217 -20.48 -1.20 -2.50
C THR A 217 -19.50 -0.19 -1.92
N PHE A 218 -19.91 1.07 -1.90
CA PHE A 218 -19.24 2.13 -1.12
C PHE A 218 -19.94 2.27 0.22
N CYS A 219 -19.20 2.05 1.31
CA CYS A 219 -19.72 2.18 2.67
C CYS A 219 -19.14 3.43 3.33
N PHE A 220 -20.00 4.28 3.87
CA PHE A 220 -19.63 5.50 4.60
C PHE A 220 -20.15 5.41 6.04
N PRO A 221 -19.39 4.80 6.97
CA PRO A 221 -19.90 4.46 8.29
C PRO A 221 -20.41 5.64 9.13
N ALA A 222 -19.82 6.82 8.98
CA ALA A 222 -20.26 8.02 9.73
C ALA A 222 -21.70 8.45 9.41
N ARG A 223 -22.31 7.91 8.35
CA ARG A 223 -23.70 8.21 7.97
C ARG A 223 -24.75 7.43 8.78
N PHE A 224 -24.34 6.38 9.49
CA PHE A 224 -25.24 5.52 10.28
C PHE A 224 -24.64 5.05 11.61
N CYS A 225 -23.38 5.36 11.88
CA CYS A 225 -22.70 5.19 13.17
C CYS A 225 -22.36 6.56 13.74
N ALA A 226 -22.46 6.73 15.07
CA ALA A 226 -22.10 7.96 15.78
C ALA A 226 -20.56 8.13 15.91
N LEU A 227 -19.85 8.05 14.78
CA LEU A 227 -18.39 8.03 14.75
C LEU A 227 -17.75 9.33 15.19
N GLU A 228 -18.33 10.48 14.84
CA GLU A 228 -17.79 11.79 15.25
C GLU A 228 -17.72 11.91 16.78
N SER A 229 -18.83 11.59 17.47
CA SER A 229 -18.85 11.59 18.94
C SER A 229 -17.98 10.49 19.55
N PHE A 230 -17.83 9.35 18.88
CA PHE A 230 -17.03 8.23 19.37
C PHE A 230 -15.52 8.49 19.26
N LEU A 231 -15.08 9.09 18.16
CA LEU A 231 -13.68 9.42 17.91
C LEU A 231 -13.24 10.70 18.62
N LYS A 232 -14.17 11.60 18.99
CA LYS A 232 -13.90 12.83 19.76
C LYS A 232 -12.86 13.74 19.09
N GLY A 233 -12.79 13.72 17.76
CA GLY A 233 -11.82 14.47 16.95
C GLY A 233 -10.45 13.82 16.78
N ASP A 234 -10.21 12.67 17.42
CA ASP A 234 -8.98 11.90 17.25
C ASP A 234 -9.09 10.86 16.13
N VAL A 235 -7.93 10.30 15.77
CA VAL A 235 -7.83 9.18 14.84
C VAL A 235 -8.36 7.90 15.46
N GLY A 236 -9.06 7.10 14.65
CA GLY A 236 -9.44 5.74 14.99
C GLY A 236 -8.96 4.72 13.95
N THR A 237 -9.36 3.47 14.14
CA THR A 237 -9.19 2.38 13.16
C THR A 237 -10.44 1.51 13.13
N ALA A 238 -10.58 0.66 12.12
CA ALA A 238 -11.70 -0.26 11.99
C ALA A 238 -11.27 -1.70 11.68
N LYS A 239 -12.10 -2.67 12.07
CA LYS A 239 -12.10 -4.06 11.58
C LYS A 239 -13.42 -4.30 10.85
N ILE A 240 -13.32 -4.82 9.63
CA ILE A 240 -14.43 -5.01 8.71
C ILE A 240 -14.55 -6.51 8.41
N THR A 241 -15.63 -7.12 8.88
CA THR A 241 -15.95 -8.52 8.60
C THR A 241 -17.10 -8.56 7.59
N PHE A 242 -16.88 -9.28 6.50
CA PHE A 242 -17.83 -9.39 5.39
C PHE A 242 -17.66 -10.70 4.65
N ASN A 243 -18.63 -11.02 3.80
CA ASN A 243 -18.56 -12.14 2.87
C ASN A 243 -18.68 -11.63 1.43
N ILE A 244 -17.74 -12.07 0.58
CA ILE A 244 -17.76 -11.93 -0.88
C ILE A 244 -17.53 -13.29 -1.51
N SER A 245 -17.98 -13.46 -2.75
CA SER A 245 -17.82 -14.69 -3.52
C SER A 245 -16.80 -14.48 -4.64
N TRP A 246 -15.93 -15.47 -4.90
CA TRP A 246 -15.02 -15.48 -6.07
C TRP A 246 -14.05 -14.29 -6.24
N ALA A 247 -13.77 -13.55 -5.17
CA ALA A 247 -12.81 -12.46 -5.19
C ALA A 247 -11.83 -12.54 -4.01
N PHE A 248 -10.60 -12.07 -4.24
CA PHE A 248 -9.60 -11.89 -3.21
C PHE A 248 -9.93 -10.62 -2.40
N PRO A 249 -10.12 -10.74 -1.07
CA PRO A 249 -10.45 -9.61 -0.23
C PRO A 249 -9.17 -8.82 0.12
N ARG A 250 -9.22 -7.52 -0.18
CA ARG A 250 -8.33 -6.45 0.31
C ARG A 250 -8.93 -5.14 -0.20
N LEU A 251 -9.65 -4.47 0.67
CA LEU A 251 -10.54 -3.35 0.33
C LEU A 251 -9.73 -2.09 0.07
N VAL A 252 -10.21 -1.22 -0.82
CA VAL A 252 -9.79 0.20 -0.80
C VAL A 252 -10.55 0.88 0.34
N ALA A 253 -9.82 1.58 1.20
CA ALA A 253 -10.36 2.28 2.36
C ALA A 253 -9.68 3.63 2.52
N GLY A 254 -10.30 4.55 3.25
CA GLY A 254 -9.72 5.86 3.50
C GLY A 254 -10.71 6.87 4.02
N ASN A 255 -10.47 8.15 3.74
CA ASN A 255 -11.26 9.25 4.28
C ASN A 255 -11.60 10.26 3.18
N TRP A 256 -12.85 10.67 3.17
CA TRP A 256 -13.38 11.66 2.24
C TRP A 256 -13.45 13.01 2.95
N ASN A 257 -12.96 14.08 2.32
CA ASN A 257 -13.14 15.44 2.81
C ASN A 257 -14.36 16.08 2.12
N ARG A 258 -15.29 16.65 2.90
CA ARG A 258 -16.52 17.27 2.39
C ARG A 258 -16.32 18.74 2.03
N ARG A 259 -15.32 19.40 2.61
CA ARG A 259 -14.99 20.81 2.36
C ARG A 259 -14.11 20.99 1.13
N LEU A 260 -13.20 20.05 0.90
CA LEU A 260 -12.33 19.96 -0.27
C LEU A 260 -12.78 18.75 -1.10
N PRO A 261 -12.90 18.82 -2.44
CA PRO A 261 -13.18 17.66 -3.27
C PRO A 261 -11.93 16.76 -3.31
N ALA A 262 -11.67 16.06 -2.21
CA ALA A 262 -10.45 15.33 -1.95
C ALA A 262 -10.72 14.06 -1.13
N ILE A 263 -9.94 13.03 -1.44
CA ILE A 263 -10.04 11.70 -0.83
C ILE A 263 -8.63 11.24 -0.49
N SER A 264 -8.42 10.70 0.72
CA SER A 264 -7.25 9.88 1.01
C SER A 264 -7.63 8.40 0.89
N ILE A 265 -6.73 7.59 0.33
CA ILE A 265 -6.95 6.16 0.14
C ILE A 265 -5.75 5.34 0.58
N THR A 266 -6.04 4.11 0.97
CA THR A 266 -5.12 3.02 1.27
C THR A 266 -5.83 1.71 0.95
N HIS A 267 -5.18 0.59 1.23
CA HIS A 267 -5.82 -0.72 1.21
C HIS A 267 -5.84 -1.32 2.61
N THR A 268 -6.81 -2.18 2.88
CA THR A 268 -6.88 -2.91 4.15
C THR A 268 -5.82 -4.01 4.24
N TYR A 269 -5.77 -4.66 5.40
CA TYR A 269 -4.95 -5.81 5.70
C TYR A 269 -5.66 -6.76 6.65
N TYR A 270 -5.11 -7.95 6.80
CA TYR A 270 -5.67 -8.97 7.66
C TYR A 270 -5.59 -8.62 9.15
N ASP A 271 -6.69 -8.81 9.85
CA ASP A 271 -6.72 -8.96 11.30
C ASP A 271 -6.20 -10.36 11.70
N CYS A 272 -5.12 -10.39 12.47
CA CYS A 272 -4.47 -11.61 12.94
C CYS A 272 -4.68 -11.85 14.44
N GLU A 273 -5.55 -11.10 15.12
CA GLU A 273 -5.78 -11.21 16.57
C GLU A 273 -6.14 -12.62 17.04
N LYS A 274 -6.78 -13.42 16.17
CA LYS A 274 -7.15 -14.82 16.46
C LYS A 274 -6.17 -15.86 15.89
N ALA A 275 -5.10 -15.42 15.21
CA ALA A 275 -4.15 -16.28 14.54
C ALA A 275 -3.05 -16.73 15.52
N THR A 276 -3.12 -17.99 15.95
CA THR A 276 -2.26 -18.59 17.00
C THR A 276 -1.46 -19.81 16.51
N SER A 277 -1.48 -20.09 15.20
CA SER A 277 -0.71 -21.19 14.63
C SER A 277 0.79 -20.86 14.68
N LYS A 278 1.65 -21.89 14.65
CA LYS A 278 3.11 -21.68 14.57
C LYS A 278 3.50 -20.76 13.40
N SER A 279 2.84 -20.88 12.25
CA SER A 279 3.14 -20.04 11.08
C SER A 279 2.78 -18.56 11.25
N ASP A 280 2.08 -18.19 12.32
CA ASP A 280 1.67 -16.82 12.61
C ASP A 280 2.74 -16.06 13.42
N TYR A 281 3.82 -16.74 13.80
CA TYR A 281 4.93 -16.20 14.56
C TYR A 281 6.26 -16.33 13.82
N TRP A 282 7.16 -15.37 14.02
CA TRP A 282 8.52 -15.42 13.53
C TRP A 282 9.44 -16.04 14.58
N PHE A 283 10.12 -17.14 14.23
CA PHE A 283 10.96 -17.88 15.19
C PHE A 283 12.46 -17.87 14.84
N SER A 284 12.84 -17.32 13.68
CA SER A 284 14.23 -17.33 13.26
C SER A 284 14.98 -16.19 13.95
N ARG A 285 15.88 -16.56 14.86
CA ARG A 285 16.86 -15.65 15.47
C ARG A 285 18.24 -15.95 14.90
N SER A 286 18.87 -14.93 14.36
CA SER A 286 20.31 -14.93 14.08
C SER A 286 20.90 -13.77 14.88
N PRO A 287 21.92 -13.99 15.74
CA PRO A 287 22.42 -12.94 16.64
C PRO A 287 22.88 -11.66 15.96
N GLU A 288 23.26 -11.73 14.68
CA GLU A 288 23.71 -10.60 13.86
C GLU A 288 22.55 -9.78 13.25
N TRP A 289 21.31 -10.25 13.41
CA TRP A 289 20.13 -9.74 12.72
C TRP A 289 18.99 -9.44 13.69
N HIS A 290 18.32 -8.31 13.46
CA HIS A 290 17.03 -8.05 14.07
C HIS A 290 15.98 -9.04 13.55
N ALA A 291 15.11 -9.54 14.43
CA ALA A 291 14.09 -10.51 14.07
C ALA A 291 13.11 -9.96 13.02
N ALA A 292 12.73 -8.69 13.15
CA ALA A 292 12.02 -7.94 12.12
C ALA A 292 12.39 -6.46 12.17
N SER A 293 12.58 -5.84 11.01
CA SER A 293 12.87 -4.41 10.90
C SER A 293 12.28 -3.81 9.62
N LEU A 294 12.11 -2.49 9.59
CA LEU A 294 11.72 -1.76 8.38
C LEU A 294 12.25 -0.33 8.48
N MET A 295 12.80 0.16 7.38
CA MET A 295 13.16 1.57 7.26
C MET A 295 12.06 2.33 6.52
N ILE A 296 11.59 3.41 7.15
CA ILE A 296 10.53 4.27 6.63
C ILE A 296 11.01 5.73 6.53
N PRO A 297 10.47 6.52 5.60
CA PRO A 297 10.76 7.94 5.49
C PRO A 297 10.04 8.73 6.58
N ALA A 298 10.64 9.84 6.99
CA ALA A 298 10.01 10.86 7.81
C ALA A 298 10.37 12.25 7.30
N THR A 299 9.39 13.14 7.23
CA THR A 299 9.61 14.54 6.89
C THR A 299 8.95 15.46 7.92
N PHE A 300 9.66 16.55 8.20
CA PHE A 300 9.27 17.65 9.07
C PHE A 300 9.46 19.00 8.38
N ALA A 301 9.82 19.00 7.10
CA ALA A 301 9.86 20.20 6.27
C ALA A 301 8.51 20.91 6.32
N ASN A 302 8.45 22.23 6.22
CA ASN A 302 7.19 22.99 6.02
C ASN A 302 6.06 22.64 7.01
N ASP A 303 6.37 22.45 8.30
CA ASP A 303 5.41 22.06 9.35
C ASP A 303 4.71 20.70 9.10
N HIS A 304 5.34 19.79 8.35
CA HIS A 304 4.86 18.42 8.19
C HIS A 304 4.96 17.63 9.50
N PHE A 305 4.08 16.62 9.62
CA PHE A 305 4.19 15.60 10.64
C PHE A 305 4.36 14.22 10.01
N THR A 306 5.02 13.34 10.76
CA THR A 306 5.05 11.91 10.46
C THR A 306 4.65 11.12 11.70
N ASN A 307 3.66 10.23 11.56
CA ASN A 307 3.16 9.36 12.62
C ASN A 307 3.27 7.89 12.21
N VAL A 308 3.56 7.03 13.18
CA VAL A 308 3.50 5.57 13.01
C VAL A 308 2.41 5.01 13.90
N TYR A 309 1.47 4.30 13.29
CA TYR A 309 0.36 3.63 13.97
C TYR A 309 0.58 2.13 14.06
N PHE A 310 0.23 1.58 15.22
CA PHE A 310 0.20 0.15 15.50
C PHE A 310 -1.25 -0.26 15.80
N TYR A 311 -1.82 -1.02 14.88
CA TYR A 311 -3.22 -1.40 14.91
C TYR A 311 -3.46 -2.59 15.86
N PRO A 312 -4.66 -2.70 16.46
CA PRO A 312 -5.05 -3.82 17.32
C PRO A 312 -5.34 -5.11 16.52
N ILE A 313 -4.37 -5.59 15.73
CA ILE A 313 -4.57 -6.64 14.71
C ILE A 313 -3.53 -7.78 14.77
N TYR A 314 -2.62 -7.78 15.74
CA TYR A 314 -1.50 -8.71 15.77
C TYR A 314 -1.88 -10.06 16.36
N SER A 315 -1.21 -11.14 15.94
CA SER A 315 -1.28 -12.42 16.63
C SER A 315 -1.01 -12.29 18.13
N PRO A 316 -1.68 -13.08 19.00
CA PRO A 316 -1.53 -12.97 20.45
C PRO A 316 -0.06 -13.07 20.88
N SER A 317 0.48 -11.98 21.43
CA SER A 317 1.88 -11.86 21.84
C SER A 317 2.11 -10.58 22.67
N HIS A 318 3.32 -10.44 23.20
CA HIS A 318 3.83 -9.23 23.83
C HIS A 318 5.25 -8.99 23.32
N PHE A 319 5.48 -7.83 22.72
CA PHE A 319 6.75 -7.45 22.11
C PHE A 319 6.98 -5.95 22.23
N SER A 320 8.20 -5.49 21.98
CA SER A 320 8.52 -4.06 21.99
C SER A 320 9.01 -3.59 20.63
N ILE A 321 8.82 -2.29 20.38
CA ILE A 321 9.32 -1.61 19.20
C ILE A 321 10.39 -0.62 19.64
N GLY A 322 11.48 -0.59 18.90
CA GLY A 322 12.48 0.47 18.95
C GLY A 322 12.57 1.23 17.64
N MET A 323 13.16 2.42 17.71
CA MET A 323 13.37 3.29 16.56
C MET A 323 14.77 3.89 16.60
N GLU A 324 15.41 3.90 15.43
CA GLU A 324 16.70 4.53 15.16
C GLU A 324 16.52 5.54 14.02
N LEU A 325 17.07 6.74 14.18
CA LEU A 325 16.87 7.87 13.26
C LEU A 325 18.17 8.20 12.56
N TYR A 326 18.15 8.26 11.24
CA TYR A 326 19.31 8.50 10.39
C TYR A 326 19.12 9.72 9.49
N ASP A 327 20.20 10.45 9.25
CA ASP A 327 20.23 11.51 8.22
C ASP A 327 20.34 10.92 6.79
N GLU A 328 20.33 11.79 5.79
CA GLU A 328 20.44 11.43 4.37
C GLU A 328 21.73 10.63 4.07
N ALA A 329 22.83 10.94 4.76
CA ALA A 329 24.12 10.27 4.62
C ALA A 329 24.18 8.92 5.39
N GLY A 330 23.11 8.52 6.07
CA GLY A 330 23.03 7.28 6.85
C GLY A 330 23.70 7.36 8.21
N ARG A 331 23.96 8.56 8.74
CA ARG A 331 24.51 8.75 10.08
C ARG A 331 23.41 8.64 11.12
N LEU A 332 23.63 7.82 12.14
CA LEU A 332 22.72 7.69 13.26
C LEU A 332 22.72 8.99 14.07
N LEU A 333 21.55 9.62 14.19
CA LEU A 333 21.34 10.85 14.95
C LEU A 333 20.87 10.55 16.38
N GLY A 334 20.05 9.52 16.55
CA GLY A 334 19.50 9.13 17.84
C GLY A 334 18.71 7.83 17.76
N ALA A 335 18.45 7.22 18.92
CA ALA A 335 17.69 5.99 19.02
C ALA A 335 16.90 5.93 20.34
N LYS A 336 15.75 5.26 20.32
CA LYS A 336 14.94 4.99 21.51
C LYS A 336 14.43 3.55 21.48
N ASN A 337 14.96 2.73 22.39
CA ASN A 337 14.74 1.29 22.44
C ASN A 337 14.42 0.84 23.90
N PRO A 338 13.16 0.50 24.23
CA PRO A 338 11.98 0.59 23.37
C PRO A 338 11.41 2.01 23.29
N VAL A 339 10.77 2.34 22.17
CA VAL A 339 9.88 3.50 22.06
C VAL A 339 8.48 3.18 22.59
N MET A 340 8.07 1.90 22.50
CA MET A 340 6.80 1.42 23.03
C MET A 340 6.80 -0.11 23.20
N GLU A 341 5.88 -0.61 24.01
CA GLU A 341 5.52 -2.03 24.07
C GLU A 341 4.12 -2.26 23.48
N ILE A 342 3.91 -3.44 22.89
CA ILE A 342 2.66 -3.86 22.26
C ILE A 342 2.25 -5.20 22.86
N GLU A 343 1.06 -5.23 23.42
CA GLU A 343 0.37 -6.44 23.88
C GLU A 343 -0.81 -6.67 22.93
N SER A 344 -0.95 -7.91 22.47
CA SER A 344 -2.08 -8.36 21.65
C SER A 344 -2.60 -9.68 22.23
N PRO A 345 -3.92 -9.91 22.29
CA PRO A 345 -5.03 -9.05 21.83
C PRO A 345 -5.16 -7.74 22.61
N SER A 346 -5.66 -6.69 21.95
CA SER A 346 -5.91 -5.37 22.57
C SER A 346 -6.93 -4.59 21.74
N SER A 347 -7.63 -3.62 22.34
CA SER A 347 -8.43 -2.62 21.63
C SER A 347 -7.68 -1.31 21.37
N MET A 348 -6.44 -1.19 21.85
CA MET A 348 -5.68 0.06 21.77
C MET A 348 -5.11 0.28 20.37
N LEU A 349 -5.50 1.39 19.74
CA LEU A 349 -4.74 1.98 18.66
C LEU A 349 -3.56 2.74 19.26
N LYS A 350 -2.33 2.28 19.00
CA LYS A 350 -1.13 2.95 19.50
C LYS A 350 -0.48 3.80 18.41
N GLN A 351 0.08 4.93 18.81
CA GLN A 351 0.73 5.89 17.91
C GLN A 351 2.07 6.31 18.47
N VAL A 352 3.05 6.51 17.59
CA VAL A 352 4.29 7.24 17.87
C VAL A 352 4.33 8.46 16.96
N SER A 353 4.39 9.66 17.55
CA SER A 353 4.68 10.89 16.81
C SER A 353 6.18 11.03 16.63
N LEU A 354 6.64 11.05 15.37
CA LEU A 354 8.07 11.21 15.10
C LEU A 354 8.55 12.64 15.37
N ASN A 355 7.67 13.63 15.27
CA ASN A 355 7.98 15.01 15.66
C ASN A 355 8.30 15.08 17.16
N GLU A 356 7.47 14.47 18.01
CA GLU A 356 7.70 14.41 19.47
C GLU A 356 8.96 13.60 19.80
N LEU A 357 9.17 12.48 19.10
CA LEU A 357 10.39 11.67 19.28
C LEU A 357 11.67 12.44 18.90
N CYS A 358 11.65 13.22 17.81
CA CYS A 358 12.79 14.05 17.43
C CYS A 358 13.06 15.13 18.48
N GLN A 359 12.03 15.76 19.04
CA GLN A 359 12.17 16.72 20.14
C GLN A 359 12.78 16.08 21.38
N GLU A 360 12.31 14.89 21.78
CA GLU A 360 12.85 14.12 22.91
C GLU A 360 14.33 13.79 22.71
N LEU A 361 14.72 13.42 21.48
CA LEU A 361 16.09 13.07 21.12
C LEU A 361 16.96 14.29 20.75
N LEU A 362 16.44 15.51 20.87
CA LEU A 362 17.12 16.76 20.53
C LEU A 362 17.59 16.85 19.05
N ILE A 363 16.85 16.21 18.14
CA ILE A 363 17.10 16.25 16.69
C ILE A 363 16.28 17.41 16.10
N THR A 364 16.94 18.51 15.74
CA THR A 364 16.26 19.76 15.32
C THR A 364 16.70 20.30 13.96
N ASP A 365 17.88 19.92 13.47
CA ASP A 365 18.48 20.49 12.25
C ASP A 365 18.21 19.67 10.97
N HIS A 366 17.21 18.77 10.99
CA HIS A 366 16.92 17.87 9.88
C HIS A 366 15.46 17.92 9.46
N SER A 367 15.23 18.22 8.18
CA SER A 367 13.89 18.25 7.58
C SER A 367 13.41 16.88 7.11
N ASN A 368 14.33 15.97 6.79
CA ASN A 368 14.06 14.65 6.23
C ASN A 368 14.94 13.62 6.95
N LEU A 369 14.36 12.51 7.36
CA LEU A 369 15.05 11.43 8.09
C LEU A 369 14.64 10.05 7.56
N ALA A 370 15.54 9.08 7.76
CA ALA A 370 15.26 7.66 7.67
C ALA A 370 15.00 7.12 9.08
N ILE A 371 13.93 6.35 9.28
CA ILE A 371 13.61 5.76 10.57
C ILE A 371 13.63 4.25 10.44
N ARG A 372 14.56 3.59 11.13
CA ARG A 372 14.59 2.13 11.21
C ARG A 372 13.78 1.68 12.42
N LEU A 373 12.64 1.05 12.17
CA LEU A 373 11.84 0.37 13.17
C LEU A 373 12.39 -1.03 13.40
N VAL A 374 12.47 -1.42 14.66
CA VAL A 374 12.96 -2.73 15.07
C VAL A 374 11.97 -3.35 16.05
N ALA A 375 11.55 -4.58 15.79
CA ALA A 375 10.75 -5.35 16.74
C ALA A 375 11.65 -6.25 17.59
N TYR A 376 11.47 -6.18 18.90
CA TYR A 376 12.20 -6.99 19.88
C TYR A 376 11.26 -7.97 20.59
N GLU A 377 11.71 -9.21 20.71
CA GLU A 377 11.02 -10.22 21.49
C GLU A 377 11.15 -9.94 22.98
N ILE A 378 10.06 -10.15 23.70
CA ILE A 378 10.08 -10.24 25.15
C ILE A 378 10.30 -11.71 25.53
N PRO A 379 11.13 -12.03 26.54
CA PRO A 379 11.42 -13.41 26.92
C PRO A 379 10.15 -14.26 27.11
N GLY A 380 10.09 -15.40 26.41
CA GLY A 380 8.94 -16.31 26.43
C GLY A 380 7.74 -15.90 25.56
N LYS A 381 7.85 -14.80 24.80
CA LYS A 381 6.79 -14.29 23.92
C LYS A 381 7.30 -14.23 22.47
N PRO A 382 6.76 -15.05 21.55
CA PRO A 382 7.23 -15.07 20.17
C PRO A 382 6.75 -13.85 19.38
N LEU A 383 7.58 -13.29 18.50
CA LEU A 383 7.14 -12.18 17.65
C LEU A 383 6.06 -12.63 16.66
N PRO A 384 4.99 -11.85 16.44
CA PRO A 384 4.11 -12.07 15.31
C PRO A 384 4.87 -12.02 13.98
N ALA A 385 4.55 -12.91 13.04
CA ALA A 385 5.14 -12.89 11.69
C ALA A 385 4.66 -11.68 10.86
N ARG A 386 3.52 -11.09 11.25
CA ARG A 386 2.90 -9.92 10.61
C ARG A 386 2.80 -8.78 11.61
N ILE A 387 3.80 -7.91 11.65
CA ILE A 387 3.80 -6.67 12.43
C ILE A 387 3.58 -5.54 11.44
N LYS A 388 2.31 -5.26 11.16
CA LYS A 388 1.92 -4.19 10.24
C LYS A 388 1.79 -2.85 10.94
N ILE A 389 2.25 -1.80 10.28
CA ILE A 389 2.13 -0.42 10.73
C ILE A 389 1.34 0.41 9.71
N GLY A 390 0.75 1.52 10.18
CA GLY A 390 0.30 2.61 9.34
C GLY A 390 1.31 3.75 9.42
N LEU A 391 1.88 4.14 8.28
CA LEU A 391 2.72 5.33 8.16
C LEU A 391 1.86 6.48 7.64
N ASP A 392 1.66 7.49 8.47
CA ASP A 392 0.95 8.71 8.11
C ASP A 392 1.92 9.87 7.95
N LEU A 393 1.84 10.54 6.81
CA LEU A 393 2.56 11.77 6.52
C LEU A 393 1.51 12.82 6.13
N GLY A 394 1.57 13.98 6.76
CA GLY A 394 0.57 15.03 6.60
C GLY A 394 1.13 16.43 6.84
N GLY A 395 0.48 17.44 6.27
CA GLY A 395 0.76 18.85 6.55
C GLY A 395 0.10 19.33 7.86
N LYS A 396 0.49 20.53 8.31
CA LYS A 396 0.05 21.17 9.57
C LYS A 396 -1.46 21.19 9.78
N GLU A 397 -2.24 21.45 8.73
CA GLU A 397 -3.70 21.55 8.81
C GLU A 397 -4.40 20.18 8.96
N LYS A 398 -3.65 19.08 8.89
CA LYS A 398 -4.16 17.69 9.03
C LYS A 398 -5.37 17.39 8.14
N LEU A 399 -5.46 18.02 6.97
CA LEU A 399 -6.64 17.94 6.11
C LEU A 399 -6.93 16.52 5.63
N LEU A 400 -5.94 15.87 5.03
CA LEU A 400 -5.97 14.46 4.61
C LEU A 400 -4.52 13.96 4.52
N PRO A 401 -3.95 13.37 5.58
CA PRO A 401 -2.66 12.69 5.49
C PRO A 401 -2.76 11.42 4.64
N CYS A 402 -1.64 10.96 4.10
CA CYS A 402 -1.56 9.63 3.53
C CYS A 402 -1.66 8.57 4.65
N ASN A 403 -1.98 7.33 4.31
CA ASN A 403 -1.94 6.20 5.24
C ASN A 403 -1.32 4.98 4.54
N ILE A 404 -0.01 4.81 4.68
CA ILE A 404 0.73 3.74 4.01
C ILE A 404 0.78 2.52 4.93
N CYS A 405 0.11 1.45 4.53
CA CYS A 405 0.00 0.27 5.38
C CYS A 405 1.04 -0.79 4.98
N VAL A 406 2.10 -0.93 5.77
CA VAL A 406 3.29 -1.78 5.46
C VAL A 406 3.70 -2.67 6.63
N ASN A 407 4.22 -3.86 6.33
CA ASN A 407 4.68 -4.83 7.34
C ASN A 407 6.17 -4.65 7.63
N LEU A 408 6.58 -4.73 8.90
CA LEU A 408 7.99 -4.93 9.23
C LEU A 408 8.52 -6.16 8.49
N GLN A 409 9.75 -6.13 8.01
CA GLN A 409 10.33 -7.23 7.27
C GLN A 409 11.03 -8.17 8.24
N PRO A 410 10.53 -9.42 8.44
CA PRO A 410 11.23 -10.39 9.23
C PRO A 410 12.53 -10.78 8.54
N PHE A 411 13.59 -11.01 9.32
CA PHE A 411 14.88 -11.45 8.79
C PHE A 411 14.68 -12.73 7.98
N ASN A 412 15.06 -12.71 6.69
CA ASN A 412 14.90 -13.85 5.81
C ASN A 412 16.28 -14.30 5.29
N PRO A 413 16.84 -15.42 5.78
CA PRO A 413 18.14 -15.92 5.34
C PRO A 413 18.26 -16.11 3.82
N ALA A 414 17.14 -16.33 3.12
CA ALA A 414 17.14 -16.46 1.66
C ALA A 414 17.46 -15.15 0.93
N PHE A 415 17.40 -14.00 1.59
CA PHE A 415 17.78 -12.72 1.02
C PHE A 415 19.29 -12.47 1.12
N GLU A 416 19.99 -13.10 2.06
CA GLU A 416 21.45 -12.95 2.20
C GLU A 416 22.24 -13.47 1.00
N GLY A 417 21.70 -14.47 0.30
CA GLY A 417 22.27 -14.96 -0.95
C GLY A 417 21.90 -14.13 -2.18
N LYS A 418 21.02 -13.13 -2.06
CA LYS A 418 20.58 -12.32 -3.19
C LYS A 418 21.56 -11.17 -3.41
N THR A 419 22.16 -11.14 -4.60
CA THR A 419 23.10 -10.09 -5.02
C THR A 419 22.41 -8.86 -5.60
N SER A 420 21.11 -8.93 -5.86
CA SER A 420 20.33 -7.81 -6.37
C SER A 420 18.84 -7.91 -6.04
N THR A 421 18.17 -6.75 -6.04
CA THR A 421 16.72 -6.61 -6.04
C THR A 421 16.27 -5.63 -7.12
N PHE A 422 15.00 -5.74 -7.50
CA PHE A 422 14.34 -4.89 -8.47
C PHE A 422 13.08 -4.33 -7.83
N ARG A 423 13.07 -3.02 -7.59
CA ARG A 423 11.91 -2.25 -7.11
C ARG A 423 11.38 -1.38 -8.24
N TRP A 424 10.10 -1.05 -8.20
CA TRP A 424 9.52 -0.07 -9.11
C TRP A 424 8.34 0.62 -8.45
N LEU A 425 8.06 1.84 -8.91
CA LEU A 425 7.06 2.72 -8.33
C LEU A 425 6.70 3.84 -9.31
N PRO A 426 5.50 4.42 -9.20
CA PRO A 426 5.11 5.57 -9.99
C PRO A 426 5.93 6.82 -9.59
N PHE A 427 6.11 7.71 -10.55
CA PHE A 427 6.59 9.06 -10.38
C PHE A 427 5.50 10.02 -10.90
N LEU A 428 4.72 10.60 -10.00
CA LEU A 428 3.54 11.39 -10.36
C LEU A 428 3.91 12.82 -10.79
N ALA A 429 4.71 12.95 -11.84
CA ALA A 429 5.22 14.23 -12.36
C ALA A 429 4.14 15.20 -12.88
N ASP A 430 2.90 14.76 -12.98
CA ASP A 430 1.74 15.58 -13.27
C ASP A 430 1.13 16.25 -12.02
N GLN A 431 1.70 16.01 -10.84
CA GLN A 431 1.29 16.60 -9.57
C GLN A 431 2.27 17.71 -9.11
N PRO A 432 1.86 18.61 -8.19
CA PRO A 432 2.69 19.77 -7.82
C PRO A 432 4.02 19.41 -7.14
N HIS A 433 3.98 18.50 -6.18
CA HIS A 433 5.15 18.12 -5.37
C HIS A 433 5.30 16.59 -5.27
N PRO A 434 5.61 15.90 -6.38
CA PRO A 434 5.89 14.48 -6.34
C PRO A 434 7.27 14.24 -5.74
N THR A 435 7.38 13.32 -4.79
CA THR A 435 8.64 12.94 -4.17
C THR A 435 8.77 11.43 -4.15
N VAL A 436 9.95 10.93 -4.52
CA VAL A 436 10.31 9.52 -4.40
C VAL A 436 11.47 9.38 -3.43
N TRP A 437 11.32 8.45 -2.49
CA TRP A 437 12.34 8.06 -1.52
C TRP A 437 12.89 6.69 -1.87
N ILE A 438 14.23 6.57 -1.91
CA ILE A 438 14.92 5.29 -2.07
C ILE A 438 15.88 5.15 -0.90
N MET A 439 15.75 4.06 -0.14
CA MET A 439 16.42 3.91 1.16
C MET A 439 17.26 2.63 1.18
N ASN A 440 18.50 2.73 1.66
CA ASN A 440 19.41 1.61 1.81
C ASN A 440 19.32 1.04 3.24
N SER A 441 18.47 0.04 3.44
CA SER A 441 18.19 -0.51 4.77
C SER A 441 18.65 -1.96 4.94
N SER A 442 18.73 -2.46 6.17
CA SER A 442 18.94 -3.90 6.43
C SER A 442 18.50 -4.26 7.86
N PRO A 443 17.97 -5.48 8.08
CA PRO A 443 17.80 -6.03 9.42
C PRO A 443 19.10 -6.37 10.14
N GLU A 444 20.26 -6.27 9.47
CA GLU A 444 21.57 -6.47 10.09
C GLU A 444 21.80 -5.43 11.20
N ILE A 445 22.17 -5.88 12.40
CA ILE A 445 22.30 -5.00 13.58
C ILE A 445 23.38 -3.95 13.33
N SER A 446 24.54 -4.39 12.83
CA SER A 446 25.69 -3.54 12.50
C SER A 446 25.84 -3.36 10.99
N TYR A 447 24.76 -2.93 10.32
CA TYR A 447 24.75 -2.77 8.88
C TYR A 447 25.73 -1.68 8.41
N GLN A 448 26.65 -2.05 7.50
CA GLN A 448 27.70 -1.17 6.96
C GLN A 448 27.82 -1.23 5.43
N LYS A 449 26.93 -1.96 4.74
CA LYS A 449 27.07 -2.18 3.29
C LYS A 449 26.49 -1.02 2.50
N GLU A 450 27.23 -0.53 1.54
CA GLU A 450 26.74 0.42 0.54
C GLU A 450 25.91 -0.31 -0.52
N ALA A 451 24.86 0.34 -1.02
CA ALA A 451 24.07 -0.16 -2.13
C ALA A 451 24.47 0.56 -3.42
N LEU A 452 24.75 -0.20 -4.48
CA LEU A 452 24.87 0.30 -5.83
C LEU A 452 23.49 0.24 -6.48
N LEU A 453 23.01 1.39 -6.92
CA LEU A 453 21.68 1.58 -7.50
C LEU A 453 21.81 1.93 -8.98
N THR A 454 21.02 1.28 -9.82
CA THR A 454 20.69 1.75 -11.17
C THR A 454 19.22 2.12 -11.18
N ILE A 455 18.94 3.39 -11.45
CA ILE A 455 17.60 3.96 -11.43
C ILE A 455 17.25 4.33 -12.86
N THR A 456 16.13 3.81 -13.35
CA THR A 456 15.66 4.05 -14.71
C THR A 456 14.28 4.66 -14.66
N PHE A 457 14.11 5.82 -15.29
CA PHE A 457 12.84 6.55 -15.38
C PHE A 457 12.18 6.29 -16.73
N PHE A 458 10.86 6.13 -16.72
CA PHE A 458 10.01 5.78 -17.86
C PHE A 458 8.82 6.73 -17.94
N HIS A 459 8.49 7.20 -19.13
CA HIS A 459 7.38 8.12 -19.40
C HIS A 459 6.27 7.42 -20.19
N GLU A 460 5.21 8.14 -20.57
CA GLU A 460 4.02 7.54 -21.22
C GLU A 460 4.17 7.40 -22.74
N GLN A 461 4.98 8.26 -23.36
CA GLN A 461 5.02 8.43 -24.81
C GLN A 461 5.59 7.18 -25.49
N ASP A 462 6.78 6.74 -25.08
CA ASP A 462 7.55 5.68 -25.72
C ASP A 462 8.46 4.97 -24.68
N ASP A 463 9.43 4.19 -25.15
CA ASP A 463 10.37 3.42 -24.33
C ASP A 463 11.72 4.11 -24.08
N ASP A 464 11.85 5.40 -24.40
CA ASP A 464 13.01 6.19 -23.99
C ASP A 464 13.10 6.28 -22.47
N THR A 465 14.34 6.40 -21.97
CA THR A 465 14.60 6.39 -20.53
C THR A 465 15.69 7.36 -20.13
N ILE A 466 15.58 7.82 -18.88
CA ILE A 466 16.71 8.43 -18.16
C ILE A 466 17.27 7.38 -17.20
N VAL A 467 18.59 7.18 -17.22
CA VAL A 467 19.28 6.25 -16.33
C VAL A 467 20.23 7.02 -15.41
N ARG A 468 20.19 6.71 -14.12
CA ARG A 468 21.11 7.21 -13.09
C ARG A 468 21.78 6.04 -12.37
N SER A 469 23.06 6.19 -12.08
CA SER A 469 23.80 5.25 -11.23
C SER A 469 24.24 5.97 -9.96
N ILE A 470 23.86 5.42 -8.81
CA ILE A 470 24.12 6.03 -7.49
C ILE A 470 24.71 4.99 -6.55
N LYS A 471 25.60 5.45 -5.67
CA LYS A 471 26.06 4.70 -4.53
C LYS A 471 25.41 5.27 -3.27
N LEU A 472 24.67 4.45 -2.55
CA LEU A 472 23.93 4.85 -1.36
C LEU A 472 24.59 4.27 -0.11
N ALA A 473 24.89 5.15 0.86
CA ALA A 473 25.50 4.78 2.14
C ALA A 473 24.59 3.83 2.95
N PRO A 474 25.13 2.98 3.84
CA PRO A 474 24.33 2.18 4.75
C PRO A 474 23.40 3.06 5.58
N ASN A 475 22.12 2.69 5.66
CA ASN A 475 21.05 3.45 6.34
C ASN A 475 20.77 4.84 5.76
N GLY A 476 21.41 5.21 4.64
CA GLY A 476 21.14 6.45 3.93
C GLY A 476 19.93 6.36 3.01
N PHE A 477 19.49 7.50 2.52
CA PHE A 477 18.40 7.61 1.55
C PHE A 477 18.69 8.72 0.53
N ILE A 478 17.97 8.68 -0.59
CA ILE A 478 17.97 9.73 -1.61
C ILE A 478 16.54 10.09 -1.97
N LEU A 479 16.36 11.34 -2.40
CA LEU A 479 15.10 11.90 -2.85
C LEU A 479 15.19 12.26 -4.34
N TYR A 480 14.11 11.94 -5.07
CA TYR A 480 13.87 12.48 -6.41
C TYR A 480 12.56 13.26 -6.42
N ASP A 481 12.60 14.45 -6.99
CA ASP A 481 11.46 15.33 -7.20
C ASP A 481 11.61 16.10 -8.52
N LEU A 482 10.74 17.08 -8.76
CA LEU A 482 10.76 17.93 -9.96
C LEU A 482 11.70 19.15 -9.86
N GLN A 483 12.58 19.22 -8.85
CA GLN A 483 13.68 20.19 -8.86
C GLN A 483 14.77 19.77 -9.87
N ASP A 484 14.81 18.49 -10.25
CA ASP A 484 15.58 18.02 -11.40
C ASP A 484 14.91 18.49 -12.71
N ASN A 485 15.51 19.49 -13.36
CA ASN A 485 15.01 20.05 -14.62
C ASN A 485 14.99 19.04 -15.77
N GLU A 486 15.89 18.05 -15.77
CA GLU A 486 15.92 17.00 -16.80
C GLU A 486 14.71 16.07 -16.63
N LEU A 487 14.42 15.63 -15.40
CA LEU A 487 13.23 14.83 -15.11
C LEU A 487 11.94 15.62 -15.41
N LYS A 488 11.89 16.90 -15.04
CA LYS A 488 10.74 17.76 -15.34
C LYS A 488 10.48 17.89 -16.84
N ALA A 489 11.54 18.06 -17.64
CA ALA A 489 11.41 18.12 -19.09
C ALA A 489 11.01 16.76 -19.69
N PHE A 490 11.60 15.68 -19.18
CA PHE A 490 11.35 14.31 -19.64
C PHE A 490 9.89 13.86 -19.44
N PHE A 491 9.32 14.10 -18.25
CA PHE A 491 7.94 13.73 -17.98
C PHE A 491 6.91 14.67 -18.59
N ALA A 492 7.28 15.92 -18.89
CA ALA A 492 6.40 16.91 -19.53
C ALA A 492 5.01 17.04 -18.86
N ASN A 493 4.96 17.05 -17.52
CA ASN A 493 3.74 17.08 -16.69
C ASN A 493 2.81 15.86 -16.89
N GLN A 494 3.35 14.70 -17.24
CA GLN A 494 2.63 13.43 -17.26
C GLN A 494 3.10 12.52 -16.13
N ALA A 495 2.28 11.54 -15.76
CA ALA A 495 2.71 10.53 -14.82
C ALA A 495 3.83 9.68 -15.46
N GLY A 496 4.73 9.19 -14.63
CA GLY A 496 5.83 8.33 -15.03
C GLY A 496 6.00 7.19 -14.06
N TRP A 497 7.04 6.40 -14.29
CA TRP A 497 7.48 5.32 -13.41
C TRP A 497 8.99 5.35 -13.30
N LEU A 498 9.50 4.75 -12.24
CA LEU A 498 10.91 4.41 -12.17
C LEU A 498 11.11 2.99 -11.65
N THR A 499 12.24 2.41 -12.02
CA THR A 499 12.75 1.16 -11.47
C THR A 499 14.03 1.43 -10.71
N VAL A 500 14.26 0.66 -9.65
CA VAL A 500 15.49 0.68 -8.84
C VAL A 500 16.05 -0.73 -8.82
N GLN A 501 17.13 -0.94 -9.57
CA GLN A 501 17.97 -2.12 -9.44
C GLN A 501 19.01 -1.83 -8.37
N SER A 502 19.01 -2.60 -7.28
CA SER A 502 19.87 -2.38 -6.13
C SER A 502 20.68 -3.64 -5.81
N THR A 503 21.94 -3.48 -5.43
CA THR A 503 22.75 -4.59 -4.87
C THR A 503 22.34 -5.00 -3.46
N ASN A 504 21.50 -4.20 -2.80
CA ASN A 504 20.95 -4.52 -1.48
C ASN A 504 19.53 -5.11 -1.60
N PRO A 505 19.29 -6.37 -1.20
CA PRO A 505 17.96 -6.99 -1.27
C PRO A 505 16.89 -6.33 -0.38
N TYR A 506 17.30 -5.52 0.60
CA TYR A 506 16.45 -4.84 1.56
C TYR A 506 16.18 -3.37 1.21
N THR A 507 16.53 -2.92 0.00
CA THR A 507 16.13 -1.57 -0.46
C THR A 507 14.61 -1.40 -0.39
N THR A 508 14.20 -0.34 0.30
CA THR A 508 12.81 0.11 0.41
C THR A 508 12.63 1.40 -0.40
N THR A 509 11.42 1.58 -0.92
CA THR A 509 11.07 2.72 -1.77
C THR A 509 9.69 3.23 -1.39
N TYR A 510 9.51 4.53 -1.38
CA TYR A 510 8.23 5.20 -1.11
C TYR A 510 8.02 6.32 -2.11
N TYR A 511 6.78 6.66 -2.39
CA TYR A 511 6.43 7.81 -3.21
C TYR A 511 5.29 8.58 -2.58
N PHE A 512 5.34 9.89 -2.75
CA PHE A 512 4.38 10.84 -2.18
C PHE A 512 4.03 11.90 -3.21
N THR A 513 2.86 12.50 -3.02
CA THR A 513 2.45 13.75 -3.68
C THR A 513 1.86 14.67 -2.65
N GLU A 514 2.32 15.91 -2.61
CA GLU A 514 1.70 16.98 -1.85
C GLU A 514 0.98 17.93 -2.81
N SER A 515 -0.29 18.23 -2.53
CA SER A 515 -1.05 19.23 -3.26
C SER A 515 -0.84 20.62 -2.67
N ASN A 516 -1.14 21.67 -3.45
CA ASN A 516 -1.13 23.05 -2.95
C ASN A 516 -2.12 23.30 -1.80
N SER A 517 -3.10 22.41 -1.63
CA SER A 517 -4.05 22.44 -0.52
C SER A 517 -3.55 21.69 0.72
N GLY A 518 -2.32 21.15 0.71
CA GLY A 518 -1.74 20.40 1.83
C GLY A 518 -2.29 18.98 2.01
N VAL A 519 -2.97 18.43 0.99
CA VAL A 519 -3.37 17.01 0.97
C VAL A 519 -2.20 16.18 0.49
N ILE A 520 -1.94 15.08 1.20
CA ILE A 520 -0.80 14.21 0.90
C ILE A 520 -1.30 12.82 0.52
N GLY A 521 -0.93 12.39 -0.67
CA GLY A 521 -1.04 11.01 -1.12
C GLY A 521 0.32 10.32 -1.06
N GLY A 522 0.32 9.00 -0.94
CA GLY A 522 1.55 8.24 -1.01
C GLY A 522 1.34 6.76 -0.73
N ASP A 523 2.31 5.96 -1.16
CA ASP A 523 2.37 4.52 -0.93
C ASP A 523 3.84 4.05 -0.97
N HIS A 524 4.07 2.77 -0.69
CA HIS A 524 5.36 2.12 -0.89
C HIS A 524 5.48 1.56 -2.32
N GLY A 525 6.72 1.43 -2.82
CA GLY A 525 6.99 0.75 -4.09
C GLY A 525 6.85 -0.79 -4.02
N PHE A 526 6.95 -1.43 -5.17
CA PHE A 526 6.73 -2.88 -5.37
C PHE A 526 7.96 -3.76 -5.09
#